data_AF-A0A0M5JN38-F1
#
_entry.id   AF-A0A0M5JN38-F1
#
_cell.length_a   1.000
_cell.length_b   1.000
_cell.length_c   1.000
_cell.angle_alpha   90.00
_cell.angle_beta   90.00
_cell.angle_gamma   90.00
#
_symmetry.space_group_name_H-M   'P 1'
#
loop_
_entity.id
_entity.type
_entity.pdbx_description
1 polymer ?
#
loop_
_entity_poly.entity_id
_entity_poly.type
_entity_poly.pdbx_seq_one_letter_code
_entity_poly.pdbx_strand_id
1 'polypeptide(L)'
;MKYIYPLILLGIFTLTGCVNQEVKDDGKVDKIVQAEKQTVPLVLSEHEKEIYYEEYLEIIEEVNNRYDDADLTLVPIEDFNDEYWVKPEELRKIAEDMVTAVFLPTS
;
A
#
# COMPACT_ATOMS: atom_id res chain seq x y z
N MET A 1 -17.56 -47.63 -7.30
CA MET A 1 -17.00 -46.28 -7.57
C MET A 1 -15.65 -46.16 -6.90
N LYS A 2 -14.59 -45.91 -7.66
CA LYS A 2 -13.29 -45.42 -7.19
C LYS A 2 -12.51 -45.01 -8.44
N TYR A 3 -12.75 -43.79 -8.88
CA TYR A 3 -11.99 -43.18 -9.97
C TYR A 3 -10.64 -42.75 -9.38
N ILE A 4 -9.59 -43.42 -9.84
CA ILE A 4 -8.20 -43.02 -9.64
C ILE A 4 -7.97 -41.90 -10.65
N TYR A 5 -7.85 -40.66 -10.18
CA TYR A 5 -7.49 -39.53 -11.04
C TYR A 5 -5.99 -39.63 -11.37
N PRO A 6 -5.60 -39.74 -12.65
CA PRO A 6 -4.20 -39.63 -13.03
C PRO A 6 -3.75 -38.16 -13.02
N LEU A 7 -2.54 -37.97 -12.49
CA LEU A 7 -1.71 -36.77 -12.64
C LEU A 7 -1.76 -36.21 -14.06
N ILE A 8 -2.06 -34.91 -14.16
CA ILE A 8 -1.65 -34.02 -15.26
C ILE A 8 -0.92 -32.87 -14.54
N LEU A 9 0.41 -32.89 -14.43
CA LEU A 9 1.44 -32.55 -15.43
C LEU A 9 1.57 -31.04 -15.68
N LEU A 10 2.61 -30.48 -15.06
CA LEU A 10 3.49 -29.40 -15.51
C LEU A 10 2.86 -28.04 -15.88
N GLY A 11 2.91 -27.12 -14.92
CA GLY A 11 3.08 -25.69 -15.18
C GLY A 11 4.41 -25.21 -14.61
N ILE A 12 5.52 -25.49 -15.30
CA ILE A 12 6.80 -24.82 -15.04
C ILE A 12 6.67 -23.38 -15.56
N PHE A 13 6.45 -22.43 -14.64
CA PHE A 13 6.66 -21.02 -14.94
C PHE A 13 8.16 -20.78 -15.10
N THR A 14 8.66 -20.81 -16.34
CA THR A 14 9.98 -20.24 -16.62
C THR A 14 9.86 -18.73 -16.55
N LEU A 15 10.25 -18.14 -15.42
CA LEU A 15 10.56 -16.72 -15.31
C LEU A 15 11.85 -16.43 -16.11
N THR A 16 11.73 -16.44 -17.44
CA THR A 16 12.65 -15.72 -18.31
C THR A 16 12.09 -14.32 -18.48
N GLY A 17 12.25 -13.51 -17.44
CA GLY A 17 12.17 -12.06 -17.57
C GLY A 17 13.53 -11.55 -18.00
N CYS A 18 13.63 -11.09 -19.25
CA CYS A 18 14.86 -10.55 -19.81
C CYS A 18 15.40 -9.36 -19.01
N VAL A 19 16.71 -9.40 -18.85
CA VAL A 19 17.60 -8.35 -18.37
C VAL A 19 17.78 -7.24 -19.42
N ASN A 20 18.05 -6.03 -18.93
CA ASN A 20 18.68 -4.84 -19.54
C ASN A 20 17.81 -3.74 -20.19
N GLN A 21 17.85 -2.56 -19.54
CA GLN A 21 18.51 -1.42 -20.16
C GLN A 21 19.34 -0.65 -19.10
N GLU A 22 20.67 -0.79 -19.18
CA GLU A 22 21.60 0.20 -18.60
C GLU A 22 21.48 1.49 -19.41
N VAL A 23 21.23 2.61 -18.73
CA VAL A 23 21.53 3.95 -19.25
C VAL A 23 22.67 4.48 -18.39
N LYS A 24 23.83 4.68 -19.01
CA LYS A 24 24.97 5.42 -18.44
C LYS A 24 25.01 6.80 -19.06
N ASP A 25 25.70 7.66 -18.33
CA ASP A 25 26.12 9.03 -18.66
C ASP A 25 25.05 10.11 -18.47
N ASP A 26 25.31 11.28 -17.87
CA ASP A 26 26.34 11.82 -16.98
C ASP A 26 25.88 13.27 -16.75
N GLY A 27 25.91 13.77 -15.52
CA GLY A 27 25.37 15.11 -15.27
C GLY A 27 25.14 15.44 -13.82
N LYS A 28 26.23 15.49 -13.05
CA LYS A 28 26.28 16.07 -11.70
C LYS A 28 25.85 17.54 -11.73
N VAL A 29 24.76 17.91 -11.05
CA VAL A 29 24.71 19.02 -10.09
C VAL A 29 23.59 18.75 -9.07
N ASP A 30 24.01 18.73 -7.80
CA ASP A 30 23.21 18.63 -6.59
C ASP A 30 22.03 19.62 -6.55
N LYS A 31 20.83 19.10 -6.27
CA LYS A 31 19.81 19.83 -5.50
C LYS A 31 18.96 18.83 -4.73
N ILE A 32 19.18 18.84 -3.42
CA ILE A 32 18.29 18.29 -2.41
C ILE A 32 16.96 19.01 -2.58
N VAL A 33 16.01 18.36 -3.23
CA VAL A 33 14.60 18.73 -3.15
C VAL A 33 13.98 17.55 -2.44
N GLN A 34 13.48 17.80 -1.23
CA GLN A 34 12.53 16.90 -0.60
C GLN A 34 11.48 16.58 -1.66
N ALA A 35 11.47 15.35 -2.14
CA ALA A 35 10.41 14.87 -2.99
C ALA A 35 9.16 14.88 -2.12
N GLU A 36 8.42 15.98 -2.17
CA GLU A 36 6.99 15.95 -1.95
C GLU A 36 6.50 14.85 -2.90
N LYS A 37 6.24 13.67 -2.35
CA LYS A 37 5.68 12.54 -3.07
C LYS A 37 4.29 13.01 -3.48
N GLN A 38 4.21 13.71 -4.61
CA GLN A 38 2.97 14.13 -5.21
C GLN A 38 2.34 12.84 -5.72
N THR A 39 1.56 12.21 -4.84
CA THR A 39 0.82 11.00 -5.11
C THR A 39 -0.20 11.36 -6.16
N VAL A 40 0.02 10.90 -7.39
CA VAL A 40 -1.02 10.93 -8.43
C VAL A 40 -2.25 10.26 -7.83
N PRO A 41 -3.43 10.93 -7.82
CA PRO A 41 -4.65 10.37 -7.24
C PRO A 41 -4.93 9.00 -7.83
N LEU A 42 -5.23 8.03 -6.97
CA LEU A 42 -5.56 6.68 -7.40
C LEU A 42 -7.00 6.69 -7.93
N VAL A 43 -7.16 6.49 -9.24
CA VAL A 43 -8.49 6.40 -9.85
C VAL A 43 -9.00 4.98 -9.72
N LEU A 44 -9.96 4.77 -8.83
CA LEU A 44 -10.61 3.48 -8.54
C LEU A 44 -12.05 3.48 -9.05
N SER A 45 -12.52 2.31 -9.49
CA SER A 45 -13.96 2.06 -9.65
C SER A 45 -14.63 1.91 -8.28
N GLU A 46 -15.96 2.07 -8.23
CA GLU A 46 -16.73 1.95 -6.98
C GLU A 46 -16.52 0.59 -6.30
N HIS A 47 -16.47 -0.51 -7.06
CA HIS A 47 -16.22 -1.83 -6.50
C HIS A 47 -14.79 -1.97 -5.94
N GLU A 48 -13.79 -1.35 -6.57
CA GLU A 48 -12.42 -1.34 -6.03
C GLU A 48 -12.33 -0.49 -4.76
N LYS A 49 -13.09 0.60 -4.65
CA LYS A 49 -13.18 1.41 -3.43
C LYS A 49 -13.76 0.60 -2.27
N GLU A 50 -14.80 -0.20 -2.50
CA GLU A 50 -15.38 -1.08 -1.48
C GLU A 50 -14.34 -2.09 -0.97
N ILE A 51 -13.61 -2.75 -1.87
CA ILE A 51 -12.54 -3.70 -1.52
C ILE A 51 -11.44 -2.99 -0.72
N TYR A 52 -10.99 -1.82 -1.18
CA TYR A 52 -9.96 -1.04 -0.48
C TYR A 52 -10.42 -0.63 0.91
N TYR A 53 -11.67 -0.21 1.05
CA TYR A 53 -12.23 0.22 2.32
C TYR A 53 -12.31 -0.93 3.34
N GLU A 54 -12.66 -2.15 2.90
CA GLU A 54 -12.60 -3.34 3.74
C GLU A 54 -11.18 -3.61 4.24
N GLU A 55 -10.18 -3.59 3.33
CA GLU A 55 -8.77 -3.75 3.73
C GLU A 55 -8.29 -2.63 4.67
N TYR A 56 -8.76 -1.41 4.46
CA TYR A 56 -8.43 -0.29 5.34
C TYR A 56 -8.96 -0.49 6.75
N LEU A 57 -10.18 -1.00 6.90
CA LEU A 57 -10.76 -1.32 8.22
C LEU A 57 -9.91 -2.36 8.95
N GLU A 58 -9.50 -3.42 8.26
CA GLU A 58 -8.62 -4.46 8.83
C GLU A 58 -7.27 -3.87 9.27
N ILE A 59 -6.66 -3.02 8.44
CA ILE A 59 -5.40 -2.34 8.76
C ILE A 59 -5.54 -1.48 10.02
N ILE A 60 -6.61 -0.68 10.12
CA ILE A 60 -6.83 0.22 11.25
C ILE A 60 -7.10 -0.58 12.53
N GLU A 61 -7.88 -1.66 12.46
CA GLU A 61 -8.10 -2.57 13.57
C GLU A 61 -6.77 -3.20 14.04
N GLU A 62 -5.94 -3.68 13.10
CA GLU A 62 -4.64 -4.26 13.44
C GLU A 62 -3.69 -3.25 14.09
N VAL A 63 -3.67 -2.00 13.62
CA VAL A 63 -2.84 -0.94 14.21
C VAL A 63 -3.35 -0.60 15.61
N ASN A 64 -4.65 -0.40 15.79
CA ASN A 64 -5.21 -0.13 17.12
C ASN A 64 -4.95 -1.28 18.11
N ASN A 65 -5.03 -2.53 17.67
CA ASN A 65 -4.73 -3.69 18.50
C ASN A 65 -3.23 -3.84 18.83
N ARG A 66 -2.35 -3.24 18.04
CA ARG A 66 -0.89 -3.31 18.23
C ARG A 66 -0.38 -2.24 19.20
N TYR A 67 -1.03 -1.09 19.27
CA TYR A 67 -0.58 0.06 20.06
C TYR A 67 -1.65 0.44 21.08
N ASP A 68 -1.35 0.23 22.38
CA ASP A 68 -2.33 0.39 23.47
C ASP A 68 -2.97 1.79 23.54
N ASP A 69 -2.28 2.83 23.08
CA ASP A 69 -2.75 4.23 23.07
C ASP A 69 -3.34 4.66 21.71
N ALA A 70 -3.47 3.74 20.75
CA ALA A 70 -4.03 4.04 19.43
C ALA A 70 -5.56 3.93 19.40
N ASP A 71 -6.19 4.96 18.85
CA ASP A 71 -7.64 5.02 18.60
C ASP A 71 -7.89 5.63 17.22
N LEU A 72 -7.34 4.98 16.19
CA LEU A 72 -7.54 5.39 14.81
C LEU A 72 -8.92 4.94 14.32
N THR A 73 -9.58 5.79 13.53
CA THR A 73 -10.88 5.48 12.93
C THR A 73 -10.92 5.95 11.48
N LEU A 74 -11.73 5.29 10.67
CA LEU A 74 -12.03 5.73 9.31
C LEU A 74 -13.38 6.43 9.30
N VAL A 75 -13.48 7.47 8.48
CA VAL A 75 -14.77 8.02 8.09
C VAL A 75 -15.53 6.99 7.24
N PRO A 76 -16.87 7.01 7.24
CA PRO A 76 -17.66 6.17 6.34
C PRO A 76 -17.18 6.31 4.89
N ILE A 77 -17.30 5.23 4.10
CA ILE A 77 -16.85 5.22 2.69
C ILE A 77 -17.51 6.33 1.85
N GLU A 78 -18.75 6.70 2.18
CA GLU A 78 -19.54 7.77 1.53
C GLU A 78 -18.95 9.17 1.77
N ASP A 79 -18.21 9.34 2.88
CA ASP A 79 -17.55 10.58 3.26
C ASP A 79 -16.05 10.59 2.87
N PHE A 80 -15.57 9.51 2.24
CA PHE A 80 -14.18 9.40 1.81
C PHE A 80 -13.91 10.24 0.56
N ASN A 81 -12.85 11.05 0.58
CA ASN A 81 -12.51 11.87 -0.58
C ASN A 81 -11.82 11.04 -1.65
N ASP A 82 -12.32 11.13 -2.88
CA ASP A 82 -11.77 10.44 -4.06
C ASP A 82 -10.30 10.75 -4.36
N GLU A 83 -9.78 11.89 -3.91
CA GLU A 83 -8.38 12.25 -4.08
C GLU A 83 -7.45 11.61 -3.04
N TYR A 84 -7.99 11.05 -1.96
CA TYR A 84 -7.22 10.53 -0.81
C TYR A 84 -7.12 9.00 -0.79
N TRP A 85 -7.63 8.31 -1.80
CA TRP A 85 -7.38 6.89 -1.96
C TRP A 85 -5.88 6.62 -2.16
N VAL A 86 -5.35 5.73 -1.34
CA VAL A 86 -3.97 5.23 -1.41
C VAL A 86 -3.96 3.71 -1.51
N LYS A 87 -2.80 3.09 -1.74
CA LYS A 87 -2.74 1.63 -1.65
C LYS A 87 -2.85 1.18 -0.18
N PRO A 88 -3.43 0.01 0.11
CA PRO A 88 -3.53 -0.52 1.47
C PRO A 88 -2.18 -0.54 2.21
N GLU A 89 -1.09 -0.90 1.53
CA GLU A 89 0.24 -0.89 2.15
C GLU A 89 0.75 0.51 2.50
N GLU A 90 0.29 1.53 1.78
CA GLU A 90 0.61 2.93 2.08
C GLU A 90 -0.25 3.46 3.22
N LEU A 91 -1.53 3.10 3.29
CA LEU A 91 -2.37 3.41 4.45
C LEU A 91 -1.77 2.83 5.73
N ARG A 92 -1.31 1.57 5.70
CA ARG A 92 -0.67 0.94 6.86
C ARG A 92 0.52 1.75 7.37
N LYS A 93 1.39 2.21 6.48
CA LYS A 93 2.53 3.06 6.87
C LYS A 93 2.05 4.37 7.49
N ILE A 94 1.04 5.02 6.89
CA ILE A 94 0.48 6.26 7.43
C ILE A 94 -0.10 6.03 8.84
N ALA A 95 -0.87 4.97 9.04
CA ALA A 95 -1.45 4.63 10.33
C ALA A 95 -0.38 4.32 11.40
N GLU A 96 0.63 3.52 11.04
CA GLU A 96 1.77 3.22 11.92
C GLU A 96 2.58 4.49 12.24
N ASP A 97 2.81 5.37 11.27
CA ASP A 97 3.50 6.64 11.47
C ASP A 97 2.70 7.56 12.41
N MET A 98 1.37 7.62 12.28
CA MET A 98 0.51 8.44 13.14
C MET A 98 0.59 8.04 14.62
N VAL A 99 0.61 6.75 14.92
CA VAL A 99 0.61 6.25 16.31
C VAL A 99 2.01 6.19 16.91
N THR A 100 3.06 6.13 16.07
CA THR A 100 4.45 6.12 16.53
C THR A 100 5.10 7.49 16.54
N ALA A 101 4.46 8.52 15.96
CA ALA A 101 4.94 9.88 15.96
C ALA A 101 5.06 10.42 17.40
N VAL A 102 6.30 10.47 17.90
CA VAL A 102 6.60 11.12 19.18
C VAL A 102 6.47 12.63 19.00
N PHE A 103 5.45 13.22 19.61
CA PHE A 103 5.32 14.67 19.66
C PHE A 103 6.45 15.24 20.52
N LEU A 104 7.52 15.72 19.88
CA LEU A 104 8.58 16.44 20.56
C LEU A 104 8.09 17.87 20.79
N PRO A 105 7.86 18.30 22.04
CA PRO A 105 7.50 19.69 22.29
C PRO A 105 8.69 20.58 21.87
N THR A 106 8.45 21.48 20.92
CA THR A 106 9.38 22.57 20.64
C THR A 106 9.44 23.47 21.87
N SER A 107 10.55 23.37 22.61
CA SER A 107 10.85 24.17 23.80
C SER A 107 11.22 25.61 23.46
#